data_AF-A0A378IJT7-F1
#
_entry.id   AF-A0A378IJT7-F1
#
_cell.length_a   1.000
_cell.length_b   1.000
_cell.length_c   1.000
_cell.angle_alpha   90.00
_cell.angle_beta   90.00
_cell.angle_gamma   90.00
#
_symmetry.space_group_name_H-M   'P 1'
#
loop_
_entity.id
_entity.type
_entity.pdbx_description
1 polymer ?
#
loop_
_entity_poly.entity_id
_entity_poly.type
_entity_poly.pdbx_seq_one_letter_code
_entity_poly.pdbx_strand_id
1 'polypeptide(L)'
;MSKEKKILLLKNWIEQLVRNPNLYVALAVSALLGGGSGGAIGLFSGGFIGQSFSLCNNPSNFVLNLTPGIMVGALLGLIAGALLGGGITITITLFKIYKKTKNYPVLSHDNIVQVLSASFWINLEIIIGMGLGAIIGSLKSRGVGTLTGAALGLLIIGLTSTLKSPKKSEKTVRN
;
A
#
# COMPACT_ATOMS: atom_id res chain seq x y z
N MET A 1 9.10 -11.25 31.15
CA MET A 1 9.69 -10.05 30.51
C MET A 1 8.86 -8.83 30.92
N SER A 2 9.41 -7.90 31.72
CA SER A 2 8.67 -6.75 32.28
C SER A 2 8.15 -5.79 31.20
N LYS A 3 6.99 -5.17 31.42
CA LYS A 3 6.33 -4.22 30.50
C LYS A 3 7.28 -3.07 30.09
N GLU A 4 8.11 -2.62 31.03
CA GLU A 4 9.09 -1.54 30.81
C GLU A 4 10.20 -1.92 29.83
N LYS A 5 10.69 -3.17 29.88
CA LYS A 5 11.68 -3.68 28.91
C LYS A 5 11.09 -3.76 27.49
N LYS A 6 9.80 -4.07 27.35
CA LYS A 6 9.13 -4.07 26.04
C LYS A 6 9.01 -2.65 25.48
N ILE A 7 8.67 -1.67 26.31
CA ILE A 7 8.55 -0.26 25.90
C ILE A 7 9.91 0.30 25.47
N LEU A 8 10.97 0.02 26.23
CA LEU A 8 12.34 0.43 25.88
C LEU A 8 12.83 -0.20 24.58
N LEU A 9 12.56 -1.51 24.38
CA LEU A 9 12.89 -2.17 23.11
C LEU A 9 12.10 -1.59 21.94
N LEU A 10 10.81 -1.30 22.13
CA LEU A 10 9.97 -0.70 21.09
C LEU A 10 10.49 0.71 20.73
N LYS A 11 10.80 1.54 21.73
CA LYS A 11 11.35 2.87 21.53
C LYS A 11 12.66 2.84 20.74
N ASN A 12 13.58 1.96 21.15
CA ASN A 12 14.88 1.85 20.48
C ASN A 12 14.74 1.32 19.04
N TRP A 13 13.77 0.42 18.81
CA TRP A 13 13.44 -0.08 17.48
C TRP A 13 12.86 1.03 16.58
N ILE A 14 11.95 1.86 17.11
CA ILE A 14 11.40 3.03 16.42
C ILE A 14 12.50 4.06 16.12
N GLU A 15 13.40 4.34 17.07
CA GLU A 15 14.53 5.25 16.88
C GLU A 15 15.46 4.78 15.75
N GLN A 16 15.74 3.48 15.66
CA GLN A 16 16.51 2.90 14.55
C GLN A 16 15.76 2.95 13.21
N LEU A 17 14.44 2.85 13.24
CA LEU A 17 13.60 2.96 12.05
C LEU A 17 13.62 4.40 11.51
N VAL A 18 13.40 5.39 12.38
CA VAL A 18 13.35 6.81 12.02
C VAL A 18 14.73 7.36 11.63
N ARG A 19 15.83 6.80 12.15
CA ARG A 19 17.17 7.22 11.78
C ARG A 19 17.66 6.67 10.44
N ASN A 20 16.94 5.76 9.78
CA ASN A 20 17.39 5.17 8.53
C ASN A 20 16.96 6.00 7.31
N PRO A 21 17.87 6.76 6.66
CA PRO A 21 17.56 7.60 5.50
C PRO A 21 16.92 6.83 4.33
N ASN A 22 17.24 5.55 4.16
CA ASN A 22 16.66 4.68 3.12
C ASN A 22 15.13 4.54 3.27
N LEU A 23 14.61 4.61 4.49
CA LEU A 23 13.18 4.45 4.76
C LEU A 23 12.37 5.69 4.38
N TYR A 24 12.99 6.87 4.37
CA TYR A 24 12.31 8.10 3.92
C TYR A 24 12.06 8.08 2.41
N VAL A 25 13.06 7.65 1.64
CA VAL A 25 12.93 7.50 0.18
C VAL A 25 11.84 6.47 -0.14
N ALA A 26 11.87 5.34 0.56
CA ALA A 26 10.84 4.31 0.45
C ALA A 26 9.45 4.84 0.78
N LEU A 27 9.32 5.61 1.87
CA LEU A 27 8.06 6.20 2.33
C LEU A 27 7.50 7.16 1.29
N ALA A 28 8.30 8.06 0.74
CA ALA A 28 7.85 9.02 -0.26
C ALA A 28 7.31 8.33 -1.53
N VAL A 29 8.05 7.34 -2.03
CA VAL A 29 7.67 6.58 -3.24
C VAL A 29 6.41 5.75 -2.97
N SER A 30 6.34 5.08 -1.82
CA SER A 30 5.17 4.28 -1.44
C SER A 30 3.93 5.10 -1.14
N ALA A 31 4.08 6.30 -0.58
CA ALA A 31 2.95 7.19 -0.34
C ALA A 31 2.33 7.66 -1.67
N LEU A 32 3.17 8.05 -2.64
CA LEU A 32 2.71 8.46 -3.97
C LEU A 32 2.02 7.31 -4.71
N LEU A 33 2.70 6.16 -4.81
CA LEU A 33 2.20 5.02 -5.60
C LEU A 33 1.05 4.28 -4.91
N GLY A 34 1.19 4.01 -3.61
CA GLY A 34 0.18 3.32 -2.80
C GLY A 34 -1.06 4.17 -2.55
N GLY A 35 -0.88 5.47 -2.27
CA GLY A 35 -1.99 6.42 -2.11
C GLY A 35 -2.75 6.61 -3.42
N GLY A 36 -2.05 6.78 -4.55
CA GLY A 36 -2.68 6.94 -5.86
C GLY A 36 -3.48 5.71 -6.29
N SER A 37 -2.89 4.52 -6.20
CA SER A 37 -3.56 3.26 -6.57
C SER A 37 -4.71 2.89 -5.62
N GLY A 38 -4.51 3.04 -4.31
CA GLY A 38 -5.56 2.85 -3.31
C GLY A 38 -6.72 3.83 -3.48
N GLY A 39 -6.41 5.10 -3.77
CA GLY A 39 -7.40 6.14 -4.06
C GLY A 39 -8.21 5.84 -5.32
N ALA A 40 -7.58 5.37 -6.39
CA ALA A 40 -8.28 4.99 -7.62
C ALA A 40 -9.25 3.82 -7.38
N ILE A 41 -8.80 2.74 -6.73
CA ILE A 41 -9.65 1.59 -6.40
C ILE A 41 -10.80 2.03 -5.47
N GLY A 42 -10.49 2.88 -4.49
CA GLY A 42 -11.47 3.47 -3.59
C GLY A 42 -12.52 4.30 -4.32
N LEU A 43 -12.11 5.16 -5.25
CA LEU A 43 -13.01 5.97 -6.07
C LEU A 43 -13.99 5.10 -6.85
N PHE A 44 -13.49 4.11 -7.60
CA PHE A 44 -14.35 3.25 -8.40
C PHE A 44 -15.27 2.40 -7.52
N SER A 45 -14.73 1.75 -6.49
CA SER A 45 -15.53 0.90 -5.60
C SER A 45 -16.57 1.72 -4.81
N GLY A 46 -16.19 2.87 -4.28
CA GLY A 46 -17.08 3.79 -3.56
C GLY A 46 -18.16 4.38 -4.46
N GLY A 47 -17.87 4.70 -5.72
CA GLY A 47 -18.87 5.14 -6.69
C GLY A 47 -19.94 4.07 -6.95
N PHE A 48 -19.52 2.81 -7.16
CA PHE A 48 -20.46 1.69 -7.34
C PHE A 48 -21.29 1.40 -6.08
N ILE A 49 -20.68 1.47 -4.89
CA ILE A 49 -21.39 1.30 -3.62
C ILE A 49 -22.38 2.45 -3.42
N GLY A 50 -21.97 3.70 -3.63
CA GLY A 50 -22.83 4.87 -3.50
C GLY A 50 -24.03 4.87 -4.45
N GLN A 51 -23.86 4.32 -5.66
CA GLN A 51 -24.95 4.06 -6.58
C GLN A 51 -25.92 3.00 -6.03
N SER A 52 -25.38 1.89 -5.53
CA SER A 52 -26.17 0.72 -5.11
C SER A 52 -27.00 1.00 -3.85
N PHE A 53 -26.54 1.89 -2.98
CA PHE A 53 -27.22 2.26 -1.73
C PHE A 53 -28.01 3.57 -1.81
N SER A 54 -28.06 4.23 -2.98
CA SER A 54 -28.76 5.50 -3.21
C SER A 54 -28.53 6.54 -2.10
N LEU A 55 -27.26 6.74 -1.72
CA LEU A 55 -26.85 7.55 -0.55
C LEU A 55 -27.35 9.02 -0.61
N CYS A 56 -27.77 9.50 -1.79
CA CYS A 56 -28.47 10.77 -1.95
C CYS A 56 -29.53 10.63 -3.05
N ASN A 57 -30.80 10.70 -2.66
CA ASN A 57 -31.95 10.45 -3.54
C ASN A 57 -32.55 11.73 -4.17
N ASN A 58 -31.82 12.85 -4.15
CA ASN A 58 -32.32 14.11 -4.71
C ASN A 58 -31.87 14.31 -6.16
N PRO A 59 -32.80 14.51 -7.12
CA PRO A 59 -32.47 14.80 -8.50
C PRO A 59 -32.18 16.30 -8.64
N SER A 60 -30.99 16.73 -8.24
CA SER A 60 -30.51 18.07 -8.59
C SER A 60 -29.49 17.94 -9.71
N ASN A 61 -29.88 18.44 -10.88
CA ASN A 61 -29.10 18.57 -12.12
C ASN A 61 -27.63 18.90 -11.84
N PHE A 62 -26.77 17.88 -11.89
CA PHE A 62 -25.33 18.04 -11.84
C PHE A 62 -24.77 17.79 -13.24
N VAL A 63 -23.82 18.65 -13.64
CA VAL A 63 -23.35 18.92 -15.01
C VAL A 63 -22.76 17.71 -15.76
N LEU A 64 -22.70 16.52 -15.15
CA LEU A 64 -22.18 15.28 -15.74
C LEU A 64 -23.16 14.09 -15.74
N ASN A 65 -24.47 14.30 -15.51
CA ASN A 65 -25.49 13.22 -15.44
C ASN A 65 -25.14 12.09 -14.43
N LEU A 66 -24.31 12.42 -13.43
CA LEU A 66 -23.94 11.54 -12.33
C LEU A 66 -24.84 11.85 -11.15
N THR A 67 -25.59 10.85 -10.68
CA THR A 67 -26.44 10.95 -9.49
C THR A 67 -25.60 11.38 -8.27
N PRO A 68 -26.05 12.34 -7.44
CA PRO A 68 -25.26 12.82 -6.29
C PRO A 68 -24.74 11.70 -5.37
N GLY A 69 -25.49 10.60 -5.22
CA GLY A 69 -25.06 9.41 -4.47
C GLY A 69 -23.79 8.74 -5.01
N ILE A 70 -23.58 8.73 -6.34
CA ILE A 70 -22.36 8.18 -6.96
C ILE A 70 -21.17 9.08 -6.65
N MET A 71 -21.34 10.40 -6.75
CA MET A 71 -20.28 11.37 -6.50
C MET A 71 -19.84 11.35 -5.03
N VAL A 72 -20.78 11.34 -4.09
CA VAL A 72 -20.49 11.25 -2.66
C VAL A 72 -19.82 9.92 -2.34
N GLY A 73 -20.34 8.81 -2.87
CA GLY A 73 -19.72 7.49 -2.69
C GLY A 73 -18.30 7.42 -3.25
N ALA A 74 -18.06 7.98 -4.44
CA ALA A 74 -16.75 8.02 -5.07
C ALA A 74 -15.76 8.89 -4.29
N LEU A 75 -16.19 10.03 -3.75
CA LEU A 75 -15.32 10.93 -2.97
C LEU A 75 -14.92 10.29 -1.64
N LEU A 76 -15.88 9.71 -0.91
CA LEU A 76 -15.62 8.98 0.33
C LEU A 76 -14.75 7.75 0.06
N GLY A 77 -15.03 7.05 -1.03
CA GLY A 77 -14.24 5.92 -1.51
C GLY A 77 -12.80 6.32 -1.82
N LEU A 78 -12.57 7.45 -2.50
CA LEU A 78 -11.23 7.96 -2.79
C LEU A 78 -10.44 8.23 -1.51
N ILE A 79 -11.04 8.95 -0.55
CA ILE A 79 -10.38 9.31 0.71
C ILE A 79 -10.05 8.04 1.51
N ALA A 80 -11.03 7.17 1.71
CA ALA A 80 -10.84 5.93 2.45
C ALA A 80 -9.84 5.01 1.75
N GLY A 81 -9.92 4.89 0.42
CA GLY A 81 -9.02 4.08 -0.40
C GLY A 81 -7.58 4.59 -0.39
N ALA A 82 -7.38 5.90 -0.48
CA ALA A 82 -6.05 6.51 -0.42
C ALA A 82 -5.41 6.33 0.97
N LEU A 83 -6.18 6.51 2.05
CA LEU A 83 -5.68 6.32 3.42
C LEU A 83 -5.38 4.86 3.72
N LEU A 84 -6.32 3.95 3.46
CA LEU A 84 -6.17 2.52 3.77
C LEU A 84 -5.17 1.85 2.81
N GLY A 85 -5.34 2.05 1.50
CA GLY A 85 -4.45 1.48 0.49
C GLY A 85 -3.03 2.04 0.59
N GLY A 86 -2.90 3.36 0.79
CA GLY A 86 -1.62 4.03 1.02
C GLY A 86 -0.96 3.52 2.30
N GLY A 87 -1.66 3.54 3.43
CA GLY A 87 -1.12 3.12 4.72
C GLY A 87 -0.61 1.69 4.73
N ILE A 88 -1.36 0.75 4.14
CA ILE A 88 -0.96 -0.66 4.05
C ILE A 88 0.25 -0.82 3.13
N THR A 89 0.24 -0.17 1.95
CA THR A 89 1.34 -0.23 0.97
C THR A 89 2.64 0.33 1.54
N ILE A 90 2.57 1.47 2.23
CA ILE A 90 3.67 2.09 2.97
C ILE A 90 4.21 1.08 3.99
N THR A 91 3.33 0.49 4.81
CA THR A 91 3.74 -0.44 5.88
C THR A 91 4.49 -1.67 5.32
N ILE A 92 3.94 -2.30 4.28
CA ILE A 92 4.57 -3.48 3.65
C ILE A 92 5.91 -3.11 3.03
N THR A 93 5.99 -1.98 2.33
CA THR A 93 7.20 -1.55 1.64
C THR A 93 8.31 -1.17 2.61
N LEU A 94 7.99 -0.40 3.65
CA LEU A 94 8.94 -0.08 4.72
C LEU A 94 9.43 -1.35 5.41
N PHE A 95 8.56 -2.32 5.67
CA PHE A 95 8.95 -3.58 6.29
C PHE A 95 9.91 -4.39 5.41
N LYS A 96 9.62 -4.55 4.11
CA LYS A 96 10.50 -5.26 3.17
C LYS A 96 11.86 -4.57 3.02
N ILE A 97 11.87 -3.23 2.95
CA ILE A 97 13.11 -2.47 2.79
C ILE A 97 13.91 -2.49 4.07
N TYR A 98 13.29 -2.29 5.23
CA TYR A 98 13.95 -2.39 6.53
C TYR A 98 14.65 -3.75 6.69
N LYS A 99 13.98 -4.86 6.36
CA LYS A 99 14.59 -6.20 6.40
C LYS A 99 15.82 -6.31 5.49
N LYS A 100 15.85 -5.57 4.38
CA LYS A 100 16.95 -5.56 3.40
C LYS A 100 18.08 -4.61 3.77
N THR A 101 17.79 -3.46 4.39
CA THR A 101 18.76 -2.39 4.73
C THR A 101 19.19 -2.38 6.20
N LYS A 102 18.68 -3.29 7.05
CA LYS A 102 19.07 -3.39 8.47
C LYS A 102 20.60 -3.46 8.69
N ASN A 103 21.35 -4.03 7.75
CA ASN A 103 22.81 -4.18 7.86
C ASN A 103 23.60 -3.03 7.21
N TYR A 104 22.94 -2.11 6.48
CA TYR A 104 23.58 -1.00 5.77
C TYR A 104 22.77 0.29 5.95
N PRO A 105 22.85 0.95 7.11
CA PRO A 105 22.04 2.14 7.42
C PRO A 105 22.51 3.42 6.73
N VAL A 106 23.63 3.39 6.00
CA VAL A 106 24.20 4.57 5.34
C VAL A 106 23.64 4.71 3.93
N LEU A 107 23.07 5.88 3.63
CA LEU A 107 22.61 6.25 2.29
C LEU A 107 23.80 6.79 1.49
N SER A 108 24.37 5.98 0.61
CA SER A 108 25.36 6.44 -0.39
C SER A 108 24.70 6.62 -1.75
N HIS A 109 25.33 7.41 -2.62
CA HIS A 109 24.82 7.66 -3.98
C HIS A 109 24.61 6.35 -4.77
N ASP A 110 25.51 5.38 -4.58
CA ASP A 110 25.43 4.05 -5.20
C ASP A 110 24.26 3.19 -4.66
N ASN A 111 23.84 3.41 -3.41
CA ASN A 111 22.78 2.64 -2.77
C ASN A 111 21.38 3.28 -2.93
N ILE A 112 21.29 4.59 -3.18
CA ILE A 112 20.02 5.31 -3.39
C ILE A 112 19.22 4.68 -4.52
N VAL A 113 19.87 4.44 -5.67
CA VAL A 113 19.23 3.86 -6.85
C VAL A 113 18.76 2.43 -6.56
N GLN A 114 19.51 1.67 -5.77
CA GLN A 114 19.15 0.31 -5.39
C GLN A 114 17.94 0.26 -4.45
N VAL A 115 17.85 1.19 -3.49
CA VAL A 115 16.69 1.30 -2.59
C VAL A 115 15.48 1.84 -3.33
N LEU A 116 15.66 2.84 -4.20
CA LEU A 116 14.60 3.40 -5.03
C LEU A 116 13.99 2.35 -5.97
N SER A 117 14.83 1.63 -6.71
CA SER A 117 14.38 0.56 -7.62
C SER A 117 13.72 -0.60 -6.85
N ALA A 118 14.26 -0.98 -5.69
CA ALA A 118 13.63 -1.99 -4.84
C ALA A 118 12.26 -1.52 -4.31
N SER A 119 12.15 -0.26 -3.88
CA SER A 119 10.88 0.35 -3.47
C SER A 119 9.88 0.33 -4.61
N PHE A 120 10.31 0.76 -5.80
CA PHE A 120 9.46 0.79 -6.98
C PHE A 120 8.94 -0.60 -7.34
N TRP A 121 9.82 -1.61 -7.36
CA TRP A 121 9.44 -2.98 -7.66
C TRP A 121 8.44 -3.56 -6.64
N ILE A 122 8.65 -3.29 -5.35
CA ILE A 122 7.74 -3.71 -4.28
C ILE A 122 6.37 -3.05 -4.45
N ASN A 123 6.33 -1.75 -4.71
CA ASN A 123 5.08 -1.03 -4.94
C ASN A 123 4.37 -1.55 -6.21
N LEU A 124 5.11 -1.86 -7.27
CA LEU A 124 4.55 -2.43 -8.49
C LEU A 124 3.90 -3.80 -8.24
N GLU A 125 4.56 -4.68 -7.48
CA GLU A 125 4.00 -5.97 -7.06
C GLU A 125 2.69 -5.79 -6.28
N ILE A 126 2.66 -4.83 -5.34
CA ILE A 126 1.48 -4.48 -4.55
C ILE A 126 0.34 -3.98 -5.44
N ILE A 127 0.62 -3.05 -6.35
CA ILE A 127 -0.37 -2.47 -7.27
C ILE A 127 -0.95 -3.54 -8.18
N ILE A 128 -0.12 -4.43 -8.73
CA ILE A 128 -0.59 -5.51 -9.60
C ILE A 128 -1.47 -6.49 -8.81
N GLY A 129 -1.06 -6.89 -7.60
CA GLY A 129 -1.88 -7.77 -6.77
C GLY A 129 -3.21 -7.15 -6.36
N MET A 130 -3.19 -5.86 -5.96
CA MET A 130 -4.40 -5.10 -5.67
C MET A 130 -5.30 -4.98 -6.89
N GLY A 131 -4.74 -4.61 -8.04
CA GLY A 131 -5.46 -4.41 -9.29
C GLY A 131 -6.09 -5.71 -9.80
N LEU A 132 -5.32 -6.80 -9.87
CA LEU A 132 -5.85 -8.11 -10.27
C LEU A 132 -6.90 -8.60 -9.28
N GLY A 133 -6.64 -8.48 -7.98
CA GLY A 133 -7.62 -8.81 -6.95
C GLY A 133 -8.91 -8.02 -7.11
N ALA A 134 -8.80 -6.70 -7.32
CA ALA A 134 -9.93 -5.81 -7.57
C ALA A 134 -10.72 -6.19 -8.82
N ILE A 135 -10.04 -6.49 -9.93
CA ILE A 135 -10.67 -6.93 -11.18
C ILE A 135 -11.42 -8.24 -10.96
N ILE A 136 -10.75 -9.26 -10.41
CA ILE A 136 -11.36 -10.58 -10.16
C ILE A 136 -12.57 -10.44 -9.22
N GLY A 137 -12.41 -9.68 -8.13
CA GLY A 137 -13.49 -9.45 -7.19
C GLY A 137 -14.67 -8.70 -7.81
N SER A 138 -14.40 -7.72 -8.69
CA SER A 138 -15.44 -6.96 -9.40
C SER A 138 -16.31 -7.82 -10.32
N LEU A 139 -15.77 -8.93 -10.84
CA LEU A 139 -16.54 -9.90 -11.64
C LEU A 139 -17.63 -10.58 -10.81
N LYS A 140 -17.40 -10.77 -9.51
CA LYS A 140 -18.39 -11.37 -8.59
C LYS A 140 -19.41 -10.35 -8.10
N SER A 141 -18.96 -9.15 -7.74
CA SER A 141 -19.84 -8.08 -7.23
C SER A 141 -19.17 -6.73 -7.46
N ARG A 142 -19.88 -5.79 -8.12
CA ARG A 142 -19.37 -4.44 -8.36
C ARG A 142 -19.29 -3.67 -7.03
N GLY A 143 -18.21 -2.92 -6.83
CA GLY A 143 -17.99 -2.17 -5.59
C GLY A 143 -17.44 -3.04 -4.46
N VAL A 144 -18.30 -3.85 -3.81
CA VAL A 144 -17.91 -4.69 -2.66
C VAL A 144 -16.92 -5.77 -3.07
N GLY A 145 -17.12 -6.40 -4.23
CA GLY A 145 -16.17 -7.37 -4.78
C GLY A 145 -14.84 -6.73 -5.15
N THR A 146 -14.86 -5.52 -5.72
CA THR A 146 -13.63 -4.74 -5.99
C THR A 146 -12.83 -4.48 -4.72
N LEU A 147 -13.49 -4.03 -3.64
CA LEU A 147 -12.85 -3.75 -2.35
C LEU A 147 -12.27 -5.03 -1.71
N THR A 148 -13.07 -6.09 -1.62
CA THR A 148 -12.67 -7.36 -0.99
C THR A 148 -11.60 -8.07 -1.79
N GLY A 149 -11.66 -8.01 -3.12
CA GLY A 149 -10.63 -8.54 -4.01
C GLY A 149 -9.29 -7.82 -3.87
N ALA A 150 -9.29 -6.49 -3.80
CA ALA A 150 -8.08 -5.71 -3.53
C ALA A 150 -7.48 -6.05 -2.15
N ALA A 151 -8.33 -6.19 -1.13
CA ALA A 151 -7.91 -6.58 0.22
C ALA A 151 -7.28 -7.98 0.25
N LEU A 152 -7.85 -8.95 -0.46
CA LEU A 152 -7.27 -10.31 -0.58
C LEU A 152 -5.93 -10.30 -1.33
N GLY A 153 -5.81 -9.52 -2.41
CA GLY A 153 -4.53 -9.33 -3.12
C GLY A 153 -3.44 -8.78 -2.19
N LEU A 154 -3.78 -7.78 -1.38
CA LEU A 154 -2.88 -7.25 -0.34
C LEU A 154 -2.51 -8.29 0.71
N LEU A 155 -3.47 -9.09 1.16
CA LEU A 155 -3.26 -10.10 2.20
C LEU A 155 -2.27 -11.17 1.71
N ILE A 156 -2.42 -11.66 0.48
CA ILE A 156 -1.49 -12.61 -0.14
C ILE A 156 -0.08 -12.02 -0.25
N ILE A 157 0.04 -10.75 -0.62
CA ILE A 157 1.35 -10.07 -0.71
C ILE A 157 1.96 -9.87 0.68
N GLY A 158 1.16 -9.54 1.68
CA GLY A 158 1.59 -9.46 3.07
C GLY A 158 2.13 -10.80 3.59
N LEU A 159 1.42 -11.90 3.32
CA LEU A 159 1.85 -13.25 3.71
C LEU A 159 3.12 -13.70 2.97
N THR A 160 3.20 -13.50 1.66
CA THR A 160 4.42 -13.84 0.90
C THR A 160 5.63 -12.99 1.33
N SER A 161 5.40 -11.76 1.78
CA SER A 161 6.42 -10.88 2.33
C SER A 161 7.01 -11.40 3.65
N THR A 162 6.20 -12.07 4.50
CA THR A 162 6.69 -12.68 5.74
C THR A 162 7.36 -14.03 5.49
N LEU A 163 6.90 -14.78 4.49
CA LEU A 163 7.39 -16.12 4.14
C LEU A 163 8.68 -16.16 3.32
N LYS A 164 9.03 -15.13 2.53
CA LYS A 164 10.32 -15.09 1.81
C LYS A 164 11.49 -14.99 2.81
N SER A 165 12.11 -16.14 3.08
CA SER A 165 13.41 -16.30 3.72
C SER A 165 14.48 -15.61 2.87
N PRO A 166 15.48 -14.92 3.46
CA PRO A 166 16.49 -14.20 2.70
C PRO A 166 17.22 -15.19 1.77
N LYS A 167 17.13 -14.95 0.46
CA LYS A 167 18.04 -15.58 -0.50
C LYS A 167 19.46 -15.21 -0.07
N LYS A 168 20.23 -16.22 0.34
CA LYS A 168 21.65 -16.14 0.63
C LYS A 168 22.32 -15.47 -0.58
N SER A 169 22.87 -14.27 -0.38
CA SER A 169 23.72 -13.62 -1.37
C SER A 169 24.86 -14.59 -1.67
N GLU A 170 24.84 -15.18 -2.85
CA GLU A 170 25.95 -15.97 -3.36
C GLU A 170 27.17 -15.05 -3.46
N LYS A 171 28.23 -15.44 -2.77
CA LYS A 171 29.48 -14.69 -2.71
C LYS A 171 30.04 -14.58 -4.11
N THR A 172 30.43 -13.37 -4.48
CA THR A 172 31.38 -13.09 -5.55
C THR A 172 32.60 -14.01 -5.41
N VAL A 173 32.88 -14.81 -6.43
CA VAL A 173 34.23 -15.31 -6.70
C VAL A 173 34.61 -14.73 -8.06
N ARG A 174 35.49 -13.74 -8.03
CA ARG A 174 36.26 -13.29 -9.20
C ARG A 174 37.26 -14.40 -9.53
N ASN A 175 37.33 -14.78 -10.80
CA ASN A 175 38.57 -15.19 -11.47
C ASN A 175 38.68 -14.35 -12.74
#